data_AF-A0A238XJN0-F1
#
_entry.id   AF-A0A238XJN0-F1
#
_cell.length_a   1.000
_cell.length_b   1.000
_cell.length_c   1.000
_cell.angle_alpha   90.00
_cell.angle_beta   90.00
_cell.angle_gamma   90.00
#
_symmetry.space_group_name_H-M   'P 1'
#
loop_
_entity.id
_entity.type
_entity.pdbx_description
1 polymer ?
#
loop_
_entity_poly.entity_id
_entity_poly.type
_entity_poly.pdbx_seq_one_letter_code
_entity_poly.pdbx_strand_id
1 'polypeptide(L)'
;MSQFDRISDEIRSIRAALSLYVGGALPPDLEGTADANGLPTAGWVFPLSAPVAGRFEDLSPQLTGAGQILRRRAEQAGVRMLVPGDPGWPAGTGADELPCLWVAGDCDVAGALRQAVTAAGAIDASAYGTHVAADLGVVLGEAEWTVVAAAHALGVCAAAVRGARAADGRVLLVADRGHDQFTVPPMIGGDTSAAEHASLISPFPPGSRPGRSRYAVHQHLLGTFGAASVIVEEKHDGWSLTVARAAAASGRLVCAVPGPVTSALSQGCHSLIAEGSAQLVTGATGVLDAIGRQFTPAPAGVPNLYRIVGTASWDDGRWRTRRLPDFHVEADTARSAADHAYQVVFAANPQARGNTLTCGVFGPNGVYEAVEVSCTD
;
A
#
# COMPACT_ATOMS: atom_id res chain seq x y z
N MET A 1 22.64 -23.97 -3.85
CA MET A 1 21.84 -23.03 -4.67
C MET A 1 20.61 -23.81 -5.13
N SER A 2 19.45 -23.60 -4.52
CA SER A 2 18.19 -24.17 -4.99
C SER A 2 17.64 -23.34 -6.15
N GLN A 3 17.08 -24.04 -7.13
CA GLN A 3 16.58 -23.49 -8.39
C GLN A 3 15.05 -23.36 -8.30
N PHE A 4 14.59 -22.41 -7.48
CA PHE A 4 13.17 -22.06 -7.36
C PHE A 4 12.86 -20.83 -8.22
N ASP A 5 11.69 -20.83 -8.85
CA ASP A 5 11.39 -19.92 -9.95
C ASP A 5 11.25 -18.46 -9.51
N ARG A 6 12.28 -17.69 -9.86
CA ARG A 6 12.12 -16.25 -10.01
C ARG A 6 11.29 -16.02 -11.26
N ILE A 7 10.16 -15.32 -11.12
CA ILE A 7 9.40 -14.70 -12.23
C ILE A 7 10.38 -14.22 -13.30
N SER A 8 10.25 -14.76 -14.51
CA SER A 8 11.31 -14.72 -15.53
C SER A 8 11.71 -13.29 -15.90
N ASP A 9 12.94 -13.10 -16.37
CA ASP A 9 13.43 -11.77 -16.76
C ASP A 9 12.56 -11.13 -17.87
N GLU A 10 11.96 -11.97 -18.71
CA GLU A 10 10.94 -11.60 -19.68
C GLU A 10 9.65 -11.09 -19.00
N ILE A 11 9.03 -11.85 -18.09
CA ILE A 11 7.80 -11.43 -17.39
C ILE A 11 8.05 -10.16 -16.55
N ARG A 12 9.24 -10.02 -15.93
CA ARG A 12 9.65 -8.78 -15.25
C ARG A 12 9.77 -7.61 -16.23
N SER A 13 10.24 -7.84 -17.44
CA SER A 13 10.31 -6.82 -18.47
C SER A 13 8.92 -6.44 -18.99
N ILE A 14 8.03 -7.41 -19.23
CA ILE A 14 6.63 -7.16 -19.59
C ILE A 14 5.92 -6.35 -18.48
N ARG A 15 6.06 -6.73 -17.21
CA ARG A 15 5.53 -5.97 -16.06
C ARG A 15 6.10 -4.55 -15.97
N ALA A 16 7.41 -4.38 -16.20
CA ALA A 16 8.03 -3.07 -16.27
C ALA A 16 7.45 -2.19 -17.38
N ALA A 17 7.23 -2.74 -18.58
CA ALA A 17 6.60 -2.01 -19.69
C ALA A 17 5.13 -1.67 -19.39
N LEU A 18 4.35 -2.61 -18.84
CA LEU A 18 2.95 -2.39 -18.49
C LEU A 18 2.77 -1.31 -17.39
N SER A 19 3.79 -1.08 -16.55
CA SER A 19 3.77 0.03 -15.58
C SER A 19 3.69 1.44 -16.22
N LEU A 20 4.01 1.58 -17.52
CA LEU A 20 3.75 2.82 -18.27
C LEU A 20 2.26 3.16 -18.33
N TYR A 21 1.39 2.16 -18.35
CA TYR A 21 -0.06 2.28 -18.54
C TYR A 21 -0.84 2.38 -17.22
N VAL A 22 -0.18 2.27 -16.06
CA VAL A 22 -0.83 2.52 -14.76
C VAL A 22 -1.26 3.98 -14.71
N GLY A 23 -2.55 4.23 -14.48
CA GLY A 23 -3.14 5.56 -14.64
C GLY A 23 -3.53 5.91 -16.10
N GLY A 24 -3.62 4.93 -16.99
CA GLY A 24 -4.32 5.02 -18.28
C GLY A 24 -5.25 3.82 -18.48
N ALA A 25 -6.09 3.87 -19.51
CA ALA A 25 -6.75 2.66 -19.99
C ALA A 25 -5.69 1.76 -20.66
N LEU A 26 -5.76 0.46 -20.42
CA LEU A 26 -4.94 -0.52 -21.14
C LEU A 26 -5.40 -0.54 -22.62
N PRO A 27 -4.49 -0.45 -23.61
CA PRO A 27 -4.84 -0.66 -25.01
C PRO A 27 -5.46 -2.06 -25.23
N PRO A 28 -6.52 -2.22 -26.04
CA PRO A 28 -7.22 -3.50 -26.19
C PRO A 28 -6.34 -4.64 -26.73
N ASP A 29 -5.32 -4.31 -27.50
CA ASP A 29 -4.28 -5.21 -27.99
C ASP A 29 -3.36 -5.74 -26.87
N LEU A 30 -3.24 -5.02 -25.76
CA LEU A 30 -2.48 -5.44 -24.57
C LEU A 30 -3.31 -6.25 -23.56
N GLU A 31 -4.65 -6.25 -23.62
CA GLU A 31 -5.52 -7.02 -22.71
C GLU A 31 -5.15 -8.50 -22.67
N GLY A 32 -5.06 -9.16 -23.85
CA GLY A 32 -4.68 -10.57 -23.93
C GLY A 32 -3.25 -10.87 -23.44
N THR A 33 -2.35 -9.88 -23.47
CA THR A 33 -1.00 -10.02 -22.92
C THR A 33 -0.98 -9.86 -21.40
N ALA A 34 -1.82 -8.98 -20.84
CA ALA A 34 -2.00 -8.83 -19.40
C ALA A 34 -2.62 -10.09 -18.77
N ASP A 35 -3.69 -10.62 -19.36
CA ASP A 35 -4.37 -11.86 -18.92
C ASP A 35 -3.39 -13.04 -18.85
N ALA A 36 -2.64 -13.27 -19.95
CA ALA A 36 -1.63 -14.32 -20.05
C ALA A 36 -0.45 -14.19 -19.06
N ASN A 37 -0.27 -13.03 -18.42
CA ASN A 37 0.78 -12.76 -17.43
C ASN A 37 0.24 -12.64 -15.98
N GLY A 38 -1.02 -13.00 -15.76
CA GLY A 38 -1.67 -12.91 -14.44
C GLY A 38 -1.78 -11.47 -13.94
N LEU A 39 -2.21 -10.57 -14.83
CA LEU A 39 -2.51 -9.17 -14.54
C LEU A 39 -3.99 -8.90 -14.82
N PRO A 40 -4.70 -8.12 -13.99
CA PRO A 40 -6.09 -7.79 -14.26
C PRO A 40 -6.22 -7.05 -15.59
N THR A 41 -7.18 -7.43 -16.42
CA THR A 41 -7.47 -6.78 -17.72
C THR A 41 -8.45 -5.62 -17.57
N ALA A 42 -9.46 -5.79 -16.72
CA ALA A 42 -10.37 -4.74 -16.28
C ALA A 42 -9.94 -4.15 -14.93
N GLY A 43 -10.09 -2.84 -14.74
CA GLY A 43 -9.83 -2.13 -13.47
C GLY A 43 -9.03 -0.83 -13.63
N TRP A 44 -8.21 -0.74 -14.67
CA TRP A 44 -7.31 0.40 -14.90
C TRP A 44 -8.02 1.67 -15.36
N VAL A 45 -8.38 2.50 -14.38
CA VAL A 45 -8.89 3.89 -14.51
C VAL A 45 -10.37 4.07 -14.89
N PHE A 46 -11.00 5.00 -14.18
CA PHE A 46 -12.09 5.84 -14.68
C PHE A 46 -11.74 7.32 -14.41
N PRO A 47 -12.20 8.31 -15.21
CA PRO A 47 -12.41 8.38 -16.68
C PRO A 47 -11.62 9.61 -17.27
N LEU A 48 -11.52 9.99 -18.55
CA LEU A 48 -11.78 9.51 -19.94
C LEU A 48 -11.19 10.63 -20.88
N SER A 49 -10.95 10.55 -22.20
CA SER A 49 -11.06 9.53 -23.27
C SER A 49 -9.93 9.76 -24.30
N ALA A 50 -9.41 8.71 -24.96
CA ALA A 50 -8.79 8.80 -26.30
C ALA A 50 -8.66 7.39 -26.92
N PRO A 51 -9.00 7.17 -28.21
CA PRO A 51 -8.77 5.90 -28.89
C PRO A 51 -7.37 5.83 -29.51
N VAL A 52 -6.72 4.67 -29.39
CA VAL A 52 -5.62 4.26 -30.27
C VAL A 52 -6.09 3.01 -30.99
N ALA A 53 -6.04 3.01 -32.33
CA ALA A 53 -6.50 1.90 -33.15
C ALA A 53 -5.31 1.25 -33.88
N GLY A 54 -5.12 -0.03 -33.64
CA GLY A 54 -4.15 -0.89 -34.32
C GLY A 54 -4.36 -2.34 -33.91
N ARG A 55 -4.03 -3.28 -34.80
CA ARG A 55 -3.92 -4.70 -34.43
C ARG A 55 -2.44 -5.03 -34.28
N PHE A 56 -2.07 -5.51 -33.11
CA PHE A 56 -0.70 -5.91 -32.80
C PHE A 56 -0.73 -7.32 -32.20
N GLU A 57 -0.81 -8.32 -33.07
CA GLU A 57 -1.04 -9.72 -32.69
C GLU A 57 0.24 -10.44 -32.18
N ASP A 58 1.33 -9.70 -31.89
CA ASP A 58 2.61 -10.20 -31.34
C ASP A 58 3.41 -9.10 -30.59
N LEU A 59 2.91 -8.66 -29.43
CA LEU A 59 3.46 -7.52 -28.66
C LEU A 59 4.59 -7.89 -27.68
N SER A 60 4.69 -9.14 -27.24
CA SER A 60 5.60 -9.56 -26.16
C SER A 60 7.06 -9.16 -26.39
N PRO A 61 7.68 -9.32 -27.59
CA PRO A 61 9.06 -8.89 -27.81
C PRO A 61 9.25 -7.36 -27.66
N GLN A 62 8.23 -6.58 -28.01
CA GLN A 62 8.26 -5.12 -27.96
C GLN A 62 8.15 -4.62 -26.52
N LEU A 63 7.26 -5.22 -25.73
CA LEU A 63 7.13 -4.99 -24.29
C LEU A 63 8.40 -5.40 -23.54
N THR A 64 8.96 -6.58 -23.84
CA THR A 64 10.21 -7.03 -23.24
C THR A 64 11.36 -6.05 -23.52
N GLY A 65 11.51 -5.58 -24.77
CA GLY A 65 12.49 -4.54 -25.12
C GLY A 65 12.28 -3.22 -24.37
N ALA A 66 11.05 -2.73 -24.29
CA ALA A 66 10.71 -1.51 -23.54
C ALA A 66 10.99 -1.66 -22.04
N GLY A 67 10.60 -2.80 -21.45
CA GLY A 67 10.82 -3.14 -20.05
C GLY A 67 12.29 -3.21 -19.67
N GLN A 68 13.13 -3.83 -20.51
CA GLN A 68 14.58 -3.86 -20.34
C GLN A 68 15.21 -2.46 -20.40
N ILE A 69 14.62 -1.50 -21.13
CA ILE A 69 15.08 -0.10 -21.13
C ILE A 69 14.68 0.59 -19.81
N LEU A 70 13.46 0.40 -19.33
CA LEU A 70 12.99 0.97 -18.06
C LEU A 70 13.75 0.42 -16.85
N ARG A 71 13.96 -0.90 -16.79
CA ARG A 71 14.71 -1.56 -15.72
C ARG A 71 16.16 -1.06 -15.64
N ARG A 72 16.88 -1.00 -16.76
CA ARG A 72 18.24 -0.44 -16.80
C ARG A 72 18.31 1.03 -16.38
N ARG A 73 17.30 1.85 -16.73
CA ARG A 73 17.20 3.25 -16.26
C ARG A 73 16.95 3.34 -14.76
N ALA A 74 16.13 2.45 -14.20
CA ALA A 74 15.86 2.38 -12.78
C ALA A 74 17.12 1.95 -12.01
N GLU A 75 17.78 0.87 -12.44
CA GLU A 75 19.05 0.38 -11.89
C GLU A 75 20.14 1.48 -11.90
N GLN A 76 20.27 2.24 -13.01
CA GLN A 76 21.18 3.39 -13.13
C GLN A 76 20.83 4.56 -12.20
N ALA A 77 19.58 4.66 -11.72
CA ALA A 77 19.10 5.68 -10.80
C ALA A 77 19.04 5.22 -9.34
N GLY A 78 19.52 4.01 -9.01
CA GLY A 78 19.39 3.43 -7.66
C GLY A 78 17.97 3.00 -7.30
N VAL A 79 17.12 2.79 -8.29
CA VAL A 79 15.71 2.39 -8.15
C VAL A 79 15.56 0.90 -8.40
N ARG A 80 15.15 0.13 -7.38
CA ARG A 80 14.79 -1.29 -7.48
C ARG A 80 13.39 -1.43 -8.08
N MET A 81 13.17 -2.53 -8.81
CA MET A 81 11.82 -2.98 -9.21
C MET A 81 11.38 -4.11 -8.27
N LEU A 82 10.13 -4.05 -7.78
CA LEU A 82 9.43 -5.15 -7.12
C LEU A 82 8.23 -5.58 -7.99
N VAL A 83 7.97 -6.88 -8.10
CA VAL A 83 6.72 -7.45 -8.65
C VAL A 83 5.95 -8.24 -7.57
N PRO A 84 4.65 -8.52 -7.74
CA PRO A 84 3.95 -9.51 -6.93
C PRO A 84 4.77 -10.79 -6.75
N GLY A 85 4.89 -11.27 -5.51
CA GLY A 85 5.71 -12.43 -5.14
C GLY A 85 7.20 -12.15 -4.88
N ASP A 86 7.71 -10.94 -5.13
CA ASP A 86 9.08 -10.60 -4.70
C ASP A 86 9.17 -10.46 -3.17
N PRO A 87 10.29 -10.87 -2.54
CA PRO A 87 10.59 -10.49 -1.17
C PRO A 87 10.58 -8.96 -0.99
N GLY A 88 9.65 -8.50 -0.16
CA GLY A 88 9.32 -7.09 0.06
C GLY A 88 8.04 -6.60 -0.61
N TRP A 89 7.33 -7.43 -1.38
CA TRP A 89 6.04 -7.04 -1.98
C TRP A 89 4.92 -6.89 -0.93
N PRO A 90 4.23 -5.74 -0.85
CA PRO A 90 3.21 -5.49 0.17
C PRO A 90 1.83 -6.03 -0.23
N ALA A 91 1.63 -7.36 -0.20
CA ALA A 91 0.33 -7.95 -0.49
C ALA A 91 -0.74 -7.63 0.57
N GLY A 92 -2.01 -7.80 0.20
CA GLY A 92 -3.17 -7.32 0.96
C GLY A 92 -3.35 -5.81 0.88
N THR A 93 -2.85 -5.15 -0.18
CA THR A 93 -2.93 -3.68 -0.37
C THR A 93 -3.36 -3.34 -1.79
N GLY A 94 -3.64 -2.05 -2.05
CA GLY A 94 -3.88 -1.55 -3.41
C GLY A 94 -2.67 -1.66 -4.35
N ALA A 95 -1.53 -2.18 -3.86
CA ALA A 95 -0.43 -2.58 -4.73
C ALA A 95 -0.74 -3.86 -5.53
N ASP A 96 -1.56 -4.80 -5.03
CA ASP A 96 -1.68 -6.14 -5.64
C ASP A 96 -2.21 -6.16 -7.08
N GLU A 97 -2.99 -5.15 -7.46
CA GLU A 97 -3.44 -4.98 -8.85
C GLU A 97 -2.28 -4.54 -9.76
N LEU A 98 -1.27 -3.82 -9.23
CA LEU A 98 -0.15 -3.22 -9.97
C LEU A 98 0.75 -4.26 -10.68
N PRO A 99 1.30 -3.95 -11.87
CA PRO A 99 2.26 -4.85 -12.50
C PRO A 99 3.57 -4.93 -11.74
N CYS A 100 3.98 -3.80 -11.11
CA CYS A 100 5.17 -3.65 -10.29
C CYS A 100 5.11 -2.38 -9.42
N LEU A 101 6.05 -2.28 -8.48
CA LEU A 101 6.43 -1.05 -7.79
C LEU A 101 7.89 -0.73 -8.12
N TRP A 102 8.19 0.56 -8.25
CA TRP A 102 9.55 1.10 -8.40
C TRP A 102 9.95 1.74 -7.06
N VAL A 103 11.04 1.30 -6.45
CA VAL A 103 11.43 1.62 -5.06
C VAL A 103 12.81 2.28 -5.04
N ALA A 104 12.94 3.42 -4.37
CA ALA A 104 14.20 4.11 -4.12
C ALA A 104 14.45 4.19 -2.60
N GLY A 105 15.68 3.91 -2.18
CA GLY A 105 16.00 3.58 -0.77
C GLY A 105 15.94 2.07 -0.52
N ASP A 106 16.57 1.62 0.57
CA ASP A 106 16.70 0.19 0.90
C ASP A 106 15.61 -0.23 1.91
N CYS A 107 14.36 -0.30 1.44
CA CYS A 107 13.25 -0.79 2.25
C CYS A 107 12.70 -2.15 1.79
N ASP A 108 12.51 -3.02 2.76
CA ASP A 108 11.46 -4.02 2.72
C ASP A 108 10.10 -3.29 2.84
N VAL A 109 9.43 -3.06 1.70
CA VAL A 109 8.16 -2.31 1.63
C VAL A 109 7.08 -3.03 2.44
N ALA A 110 6.97 -4.36 2.31
CA ALA A 110 6.07 -5.17 3.13
C ALA A 110 6.40 -5.05 4.63
N GLY A 111 7.67 -5.22 4.98
CA GLY A 111 8.16 -5.15 6.35
C GLY A 111 7.92 -3.79 7.01
N ALA A 112 8.09 -2.70 6.26
CA ALA A 112 7.81 -1.33 6.70
C ALA A 112 6.31 -1.07 6.90
N LEU A 113 5.45 -1.69 6.08
CA LEU A 113 3.99 -1.52 6.15
C LEU A 113 3.27 -2.38 7.21
N ARG A 114 3.98 -3.30 7.89
CA ARG A 114 3.43 -4.10 9.02
C ARG A 114 2.96 -3.22 10.17
N GLN A 115 3.77 -2.24 10.55
CA GLN A 115 3.47 -1.23 11.57
C GLN A 115 3.60 0.13 10.88
N ALA A 116 2.55 0.54 10.18
CA ALA A 116 2.51 1.80 9.45
C ALA A 116 1.19 2.54 9.63
N VAL A 117 1.25 3.87 9.56
CA VAL A 117 0.10 4.77 9.56
C VAL A 117 0.27 5.79 8.43
N THR A 118 -0.73 5.93 7.58
CA THR A 118 -0.77 6.99 6.56
C THR A 118 -1.20 8.30 7.18
N ALA A 119 -0.39 9.35 7.01
CA ALA A 119 -0.74 10.72 7.36
C ALA A 119 -1.12 11.49 6.08
N ALA A 120 -2.33 12.04 6.04
CA ALA A 120 -2.84 12.86 4.94
C ALA A 120 -3.61 14.08 5.46
N GLY A 121 -3.78 15.10 4.62
CA GLY A 121 -4.44 16.34 5.00
C GLY A 121 -4.08 17.51 4.10
N ALA A 122 -4.46 18.71 4.55
CA ALA A 122 -4.34 19.96 3.82
C ALA A 122 -2.90 20.25 3.37
N ILE A 123 -2.77 20.65 2.11
CA ILE A 123 -1.54 21.20 1.53
C ILE A 123 -1.25 22.57 2.14
N ASP A 124 -2.28 23.43 2.20
CA ASP A 124 -2.26 24.74 2.84
C ASP A 124 -2.67 24.63 4.32
N ALA A 125 -2.03 23.72 5.06
CA ALA A 125 -2.31 23.43 6.45
C ALA A 125 -2.14 24.66 7.35
N SER A 126 -2.99 24.81 8.36
CA SER A 126 -2.85 25.88 9.35
C SER A 126 -1.68 25.60 10.31
N ALA A 127 -1.38 26.56 11.19
CA ALA A 127 -0.45 26.32 12.29
C ALA A 127 -0.92 25.18 13.23
N TYR A 128 -2.23 24.99 13.36
CA TYR A 128 -2.81 23.88 14.13
C TYR A 128 -2.60 22.54 13.41
N GLY A 129 -2.98 22.41 12.14
CA GLY A 129 -2.78 21.18 11.36
C GLY A 129 -1.30 20.81 11.23
N THR A 130 -0.43 21.80 11.04
CA THR A 130 1.04 21.63 11.00
C THR A 130 1.59 21.13 12.34
N HIS A 131 1.10 21.66 13.47
CA HIS A 131 1.53 21.22 14.80
C HIS A 131 1.08 19.79 15.11
N VAL A 132 -0.22 19.50 14.95
CA VAL A 132 -0.77 18.16 15.24
C VAL A 132 -0.17 17.10 14.32
N ALA A 133 0.04 17.40 13.04
CA ALA A 133 0.67 16.46 12.13
C ALA A 133 2.16 16.20 12.48
N ALA A 134 2.90 17.21 12.96
CA ALA A 134 4.27 17.00 13.43
C ALA A 134 4.33 16.15 14.71
N ASP A 135 3.45 16.43 15.69
CA ASP A 135 3.31 15.64 16.92
C ASP A 135 2.92 14.18 16.63
N LEU A 136 1.93 13.97 15.76
CA LEU A 136 1.56 12.67 15.21
C LEU A 136 2.77 11.93 14.63
N GLY A 137 3.61 12.65 13.87
CA GLY A 137 4.83 12.09 13.28
C GLY A 137 5.86 11.65 14.33
N VAL A 138 6.16 12.52 15.31
CA VAL A 138 7.14 12.23 16.38
C VAL A 138 6.73 10.97 17.14
N VAL A 139 5.51 10.94 17.69
CA VAL A 139 5.07 9.85 18.58
C VAL A 139 4.88 8.53 17.82
N LEU A 140 4.56 8.56 16.52
CA LEU A 140 4.60 7.35 15.68
C LEU A 140 6.04 6.85 15.48
N GLY A 141 7.00 7.75 15.23
CA GLY A 141 8.42 7.41 15.11
C GLY A 141 9.00 6.81 16.40
N GLU A 142 8.74 7.44 17.55
CA GLU A 142 9.13 6.95 18.88
C GLU A 142 8.51 5.57 19.22
N ALA A 143 7.36 5.25 18.63
CA ALA A 143 6.69 3.95 18.78
C ALA A 143 7.08 2.91 17.69
N GLU A 144 8.11 3.17 16.90
CA GLU A 144 8.60 2.36 15.77
C GLU A 144 7.60 2.19 14.60
N TRP A 145 6.55 3.02 14.50
CA TRP A 145 5.58 3.01 13.41
C TRP A 145 6.08 3.82 12.20
N THR A 146 6.08 3.20 11.02
CA THR A 146 6.38 3.86 9.75
C THR A 146 5.30 4.89 9.41
N VAL A 147 5.69 6.16 9.23
CA VAL A 147 4.79 7.18 8.70
C VAL A 147 4.76 7.10 7.17
N VAL A 148 3.57 6.81 6.63
CA VAL A 148 3.31 6.77 5.18
C VAL A 148 2.75 8.12 4.73
N ALA A 149 3.26 8.69 3.64
CA ALA A 149 2.83 10.01 3.17
C ALA A 149 3.00 10.20 1.65
N ALA A 150 2.32 11.21 1.09
CA ALA A 150 2.52 11.62 -0.29
C ALA A 150 3.94 12.19 -0.50
N ALA A 151 4.65 11.75 -1.55
CA ALA A 151 6.05 12.11 -1.80
C ALA A 151 6.28 13.60 -2.08
N HIS A 152 5.30 14.27 -2.68
CA HIS A 152 5.26 15.73 -2.80
C HIS A 152 4.87 16.40 -1.46
N ALA A 153 5.47 15.95 -0.36
CA ALA A 153 5.02 16.25 0.99
C ALA A 153 4.98 17.76 1.27
N LEU A 154 3.77 18.31 1.33
CA LEU A 154 3.44 19.70 1.70
C LEU A 154 2.46 19.67 2.88
N GLY A 155 2.29 20.82 3.55
CA GLY A 155 1.36 20.99 4.67
C GLY A 155 1.46 19.88 5.72
N VAL A 156 0.34 19.20 5.95
CA VAL A 156 0.22 18.08 6.91
C VAL A 156 1.14 16.91 6.59
N CYS A 157 1.21 16.47 5.34
CA CYS A 157 2.12 15.39 4.94
C CYS A 157 3.58 15.77 5.23
N ALA A 158 3.95 17.04 5.00
CA ALA A 158 5.30 17.52 5.31
C ALA A 158 5.59 17.58 6.81
N ALA A 159 4.60 17.96 7.61
CA ALA A 159 4.72 18.02 9.05
C ALA A 159 4.91 16.63 9.68
N ALA A 160 4.09 15.64 9.29
CA ALA A 160 4.21 14.26 9.77
C ALA A 160 5.55 13.61 9.40
N VAL A 161 6.00 13.81 8.15
CA VAL A 161 7.32 13.32 7.71
C VAL A 161 8.48 13.97 8.46
N ARG A 162 8.39 15.29 8.77
CA ARG A 162 9.40 15.96 9.62
C ARG A 162 9.36 15.46 11.07
N GLY A 163 8.16 15.21 11.61
CA GLY A 163 7.99 14.69 12.96
C GLY A 163 8.63 13.31 13.13
N ALA A 164 8.28 12.35 12.26
CA ALA A 164 8.86 11.01 12.29
C ALA A 164 10.40 11.04 12.20
N ARG A 165 10.93 11.86 11.29
CA ARG A 165 12.38 12.05 11.12
C ARG A 165 13.08 12.71 12.30
N ALA A 166 12.38 13.52 13.10
CA ALA A 166 12.92 14.11 14.32
C ALA A 166 13.02 13.09 15.48
N ALA A 167 12.37 11.93 15.33
CA ALA A 167 12.44 10.78 16.24
C ALA A 167 13.22 9.58 15.63
N ASP A 168 14.01 9.82 14.57
CA ASP A 168 14.68 8.78 13.75
C ASP A 168 13.74 7.68 13.19
N GLY A 169 12.43 7.95 13.17
CA GLY A 169 11.38 7.04 12.74
C GLY A 169 11.33 6.83 11.22
N ARG A 170 10.84 5.65 10.82
CA ARG A 170 10.74 5.25 9.40
C ARG A 170 9.70 6.09 8.65
N VAL A 171 10.03 6.45 7.42
CA VAL A 171 9.14 7.16 6.49
C VAL A 171 9.05 6.43 5.15
N LEU A 172 7.82 6.21 4.68
CA LEU A 172 7.56 5.63 3.37
C LEU A 172 6.72 6.61 2.52
N LEU A 173 7.34 7.15 1.47
CA LEU A 173 6.74 8.11 0.57
C LEU A 173 6.13 7.41 -0.65
N VAL A 174 4.92 7.78 -1.04
CA VAL A 174 4.25 7.27 -2.25
C VAL A 174 4.27 8.36 -3.34
N ALA A 175 4.65 8.04 -4.57
CA ALA A 175 4.76 9.00 -5.66
C ALA A 175 3.53 9.06 -6.60
N ASP A 176 3.22 10.25 -7.10
CA ASP A 176 2.26 10.50 -8.20
C ASP A 176 2.91 10.42 -9.60
N ARG A 177 4.21 10.09 -9.65
CA ARG A 177 5.12 10.20 -10.80
C ARG A 177 6.33 9.27 -10.70
N GLY A 178 7.16 9.20 -11.75
CA GLY A 178 8.46 8.54 -11.71
C GLY A 178 9.48 9.28 -10.85
N HIS A 179 10.41 8.55 -10.24
CA HIS A 179 11.42 9.05 -9.29
C HIS A 179 12.28 10.23 -9.80
N ASP A 180 12.45 10.32 -11.11
CA ASP A 180 13.21 11.34 -11.84
C ASP A 180 12.40 12.60 -12.23
N GLN A 181 11.09 12.62 -11.95
CA GLN A 181 10.17 13.71 -12.38
C GLN A 181 9.80 14.68 -11.24
N PHE A 182 10.62 14.73 -10.19
CA PHE A 182 10.50 15.67 -9.06
C PHE A 182 11.37 16.91 -9.29
N THR A 183 10.77 18.11 -9.26
CA THR A 183 11.48 19.39 -9.48
C THR A 183 12.28 19.85 -8.26
N VAL A 184 11.84 19.45 -7.07
CA VAL A 184 12.58 19.55 -5.80
C VAL A 184 12.69 18.11 -5.29
N PRO A 185 13.85 17.66 -4.79
CA PRO A 185 13.98 16.31 -4.24
C PRO A 185 12.89 16.03 -3.20
N PRO A 186 12.16 14.90 -3.29
CA PRO A 186 11.24 14.49 -2.23
C PRO A 186 12.02 14.29 -0.93
N MET A 187 11.33 14.36 0.22
CA MET A 187 11.97 14.37 1.55
C MET A 187 12.57 13.01 1.95
N ILE A 188 13.67 12.65 1.29
CA ILE A 188 14.44 11.41 1.45
C ILE A 188 15.86 11.75 1.92
N GLY A 189 16.50 12.80 1.39
CA GLY A 189 17.84 13.22 1.79
C GLY A 189 17.90 14.70 2.16
N GLY A 190 18.83 15.05 3.07
CA GLY A 190 19.14 16.41 3.50
C GLY A 190 20.41 16.40 4.35
N ASP A 191 20.35 15.68 5.46
CA ASP A 191 21.50 15.23 6.24
C ASP A 191 21.71 13.72 6.04
N THR A 192 22.95 13.24 6.23
CA THR A 192 23.38 11.92 5.75
C THR A 192 22.97 10.72 6.61
N SER A 193 22.38 10.92 7.79
CA SER A 193 21.74 9.85 8.58
C SER A 193 20.26 9.63 8.22
N ALA A 194 19.53 10.71 7.93
CA ALA A 194 18.08 10.66 7.69
C ALA A 194 17.68 9.94 6.39
N ALA A 195 18.65 9.64 5.52
CA ALA A 195 18.44 8.87 4.29
C ALA A 195 18.24 7.37 4.53
N GLU A 196 18.77 6.81 5.63
CA GLU A 196 18.69 5.37 5.93
C GLU A 196 17.27 4.95 6.35
N HIS A 197 16.47 5.88 6.88
CA HIS A 197 15.12 5.63 7.41
C HIS A 197 14.00 6.10 6.49
N ALA A 198 14.30 6.54 5.27
CA ALA A 198 13.29 6.99 4.30
C ALA A 198 13.38 6.21 3.00
N SER A 199 12.22 5.92 2.40
CA SER A 199 12.17 5.33 1.06
C SER A 199 10.97 5.83 0.28
N LEU A 200 11.11 5.83 -1.04
CA LEU A 200 10.10 6.30 -1.98
C LEU A 200 9.65 5.14 -2.85
N ILE A 201 8.35 4.94 -2.94
CA ILE A 201 7.74 3.97 -3.84
C ILE A 201 6.87 4.67 -4.88
N SER A 202 6.95 4.20 -6.12
CA SER A 202 6.14 4.68 -7.22
C SER A 202 5.54 3.51 -7.98
N PRO A 203 4.23 3.51 -8.30
CA PRO A 203 3.65 2.57 -9.26
C PRO A 203 3.99 2.96 -10.71
N PHE A 204 4.83 3.98 -10.93
CA PHE A 204 5.12 4.56 -12.24
C PHE A 204 6.63 4.49 -12.57
N PRO A 205 7.00 4.09 -13.79
CA PRO A 205 8.41 3.93 -14.19
C PRO A 205 9.12 5.28 -14.39
N PRO A 206 10.46 5.29 -14.41
CA PRO A 206 11.24 6.49 -14.72
C PRO A 206 10.81 7.18 -16.03
N GLY A 207 10.71 8.51 -16.00
CA GLY A 207 10.15 9.37 -17.04
C GLY A 207 8.66 9.66 -16.91
N SER A 208 7.94 8.97 -16.01
CA SER A 208 6.48 9.14 -15.86
C SER A 208 6.10 10.47 -15.21
N ARG A 209 5.55 11.39 -16.00
CA ARG A 209 5.02 12.67 -15.51
C ARG A 209 3.73 12.50 -14.70
N PRO A 210 3.42 13.41 -13.76
CA PRO A 210 2.15 13.41 -13.03
C PRO A 210 0.95 13.61 -13.95
N GLY A 211 -0.22 13.15 -13.53
CA GLY A 211 -1.49 13.33 -14.21
C GLY A 211 -2.68 12.87 -13.36
N ARG A 212 -3.90 13.35 -13.65
CA ARG A 212 -5.10 13.13 -12.82
C ARG A 212 -5.32 11.67 -12.40
N SER A 213 -5.22 10.74 -13.34
CA SER A 213 -5.41 9.31 -13.10
C SER A 213 -4.25 8.68 -12.32
N ARG A 214 -3.01 9.14 -12.53
CA ARG A 214 -1.85 8.72 -11.75
C ARG A 214 -1.95 9.19 -10.30
N TYR A 215 -2.43 10.42 -10.10
CA TYR A 215 -2.75 10.95 -8.78
C TYR A 215 -3.81 10.10 -8.08
N ALA A 216 -4.86 9.65 -8.78
CA ALA A 216 -5.89 8.79 -8.21
C ALA A 216 -5.33 7.42 -7.73
N VAL A 217 -4.47 6.77 -8.53
CA VAL A 217 -3.76 5.54 -8.11
C VAL A 217 -2.89 5.81 -6.88
N HIS A 218 -2.15 6.91 -6.86
CA HIS A 218 -1.36 7.33 -5.69
C HIS A 218 -2.21 7.55 -4.43
N GLN A 219 -3.38 8.19 -4.52
CA GLN A 219 -4.30 8.34 -3.38
C GLN A 219 -4.88 6.99 -2.92
N HIS A 220 -5.14 6.05 -3.84
CA HIS A 220 -5.59 4.71 -3.49
C HIS A 220 -4.50 3.92 -2.74
N LEU A 221 -3.25 3.98 -3.22
CA LEU A 221 -2.11 3.39 -2.52
C LEU A 221 -1.95 3.96 -1.11
N LEU A 222 -1.99 5.29 -0.93
CA LEU A 222 -1.94 5.92 0.40
C LEU A 222 -3.02 5.37 1.35
N GLY A 223 -4.27 5.24 0.89
CA GLY A 223 -5.36 4.74 1.73
C GLY A 223 -5.27 3.24 2.05
N THR A 224 -4.62 2.48 1.17
CA THR A 224 -4.46 1.02 1.33
C THR A 224 -3.13 0.60 1.94
N PHE A 225 -2.29 1.55 2.34
CA PHE A 225 -1.08 1.35 3.12
C PHE A 225 -1.30 1.72 4.59
N GLY A 226 -0.58 1.03 5.49
CA GLY A 226 -0.72 1.18 6.95
C GLY A 226 -2.01 0.61 7.53
N ALA A 227 -2.02 0.38 8.85
CA ALA A 227 -3.20 -0.09 9.58
C ALA A 227 -4.31 0.97 9.63
N ALA A 228 -3.92 2.25 9.64
CA ALA A 228 -4.81 3.40 9.66
C ALA A 228 -4.37 4.51 8.70
N SER A 229 -5.35 5.25 8.17
CA SER A 229 -5.16 6.55 7.51
C SER A 229 -5.71 7.67 8.41
N VAL A 230 -4.85 8.62 8.77
CA VAL A 230 -5.18 9.77 9.64
C VAL A 230 -5.31 11.03 8.80
N ILE A 231 -6.49 11.64 8.81
CA ILE A 231 -6.78 12.90 8.14
C ILE A 231 -6.68 14.05 9.15
N VAL A 232 -5.61 14.85 9.06
CA VAL A 232 -5.39 16.05 9.87
C VAL A 232 -5.68 17.27 9.01
N GLU A 233 -6.71 18.07 9.34
CA GLU A 233 -7.23 19.17 8.51
C GLU A 233 -7.50 18.81 7.03
N GLU A 234 -8.76 18.84 6.59
CA GLU A 234 -9.09 18.80 5.17
C GLU A 234 -10.38 19.57 4.90
N LYS A 235 -10.48 20.20 3.73
CA LYS A 235 -11.70 20.89 3.27
C LYS A 235 -12.74 19.89 2.75
N HIS A 236 -14.01 20.28 2.69
CA HIS A 236 -15.12 19.35 2.34
C HIS A 236 -14.99 18.69 0.94
N ASP A 237 -14.33 19.35 -0.01
CA ASP A 237 -13.99 18.84 -1.35
C ASP A 237 -12.49 18.51 -1.49
N GLY A 238 -11.80 18.27 -0.37
CA GLY A 238 -10.35 18.09 -0.31
C GLY A 238 -9.85 16.73 -0.80
N TRP A 239 -8.60 16.70 -1.29
CA TRP A 239 -8.04 15.52 -1.95
C TRP A 239 -7.80 14.35 -0.99
N SER A 240 -7.47 14.62 0.27
CA SER A 240 -7.20 13.60 1.30
C SER A 240 -8.45 12.79 1.68
N LEU A 241 -9.65 13.29 1.35
CA LEU A 241 -10.89 12.51 1.46
C LEU A 241 -10.90 11.31 0.48
N THR A 242 -10.04 11.33 -0.55
CA THR A 242 -9.81 10.17 -1.44
C THR A 242 -9.02 9.07 -0.73
N VAL A 243 -8.02 9.44 0.08
CA VAL A 243 -7.27 8.51 0.95
C VAL A 243 -8.23 7.84 1.93
N ALA A 244 -9.05 8.64 2.62
CA ALA A 244 -10.06 8.15 3.56
C ALA A 244 -11.06 7.17 2.90
N ARG A 245 -11.56 7.49 1.71
CA ARG A 245 -12.47 6.61 0.96
C ARG A 245 -11.79 5.31 0.50
N ALA A 246 -10.54 5.38 0.05
CA ALA A 246 -9.78 4.18 -0.32
C ALA A 246 -9.49 3.28 0.89
N ALA A 247 -9.10 3.87 2.02
CA ALA A 247 -8.90 3.18 3.28
C ALA A 247 -10.18 2.45 3.75
N ALA A 248 -11.31 3.16 3.84
CA ALA A 248 -12.58 2.57 4.22
C ALA A 248 -13.05 1.46 3.25
N ALA A 249 -12.92 1.67 1.94
CA ALA A 249 -13.27 0.68 0.92
C ALA A 249 -12.43 -0.60 0.98
N SER A 250 -11.19 -0.52 1.50
CA SER A 250 -10.30 -1.66 1.74
C SER A 250 -10.26 -2.10 3.22
N GLY A 251 -11.30 -1.79 4.01
CA GLY A 251 -11.44 -2.26 5.39
C GLY A 251 -10.37 -1.74 6.35
N ARG A 252 -9.68 -0.64 6.02
CA ARG A 252 -8.64 -0.02 6.85
C ARG A 252 -9.26 1.03 7.77
N LEU A 253 -8.66 1.25 8.93
CA LEU A 253 -9.11 2.30 9.84
C LEU A 253 -8.95 3.68 9.21
N VAL A 254 -10.00 4.49 9.25
CA VAL A 254 -9.90 5.93 8.99
C VAL A 254 -9.99 6.66 10.32
N CYS A 255 -9.03 7.53 10.57
CA CYS A 255 -9.01 8.45 11.70
C CYS A 255 -9.10 9.89 11.18
N ALA A 256 -9.75 10.77 11.92
CA ALA A 256 -9.84 12.20 11.59
C ALA A 256 -9.60 13.05 12.85
N VAL A 257 -8.77 14.08 12.71
CA VAL A 257 -8.52 15.05 13.77
C VAL A 257 -9.61 16.13 13.73
N PRO A 258 -10.29 16.43 14.86
CA PRO A 258 -11.28 17.50 14.91
C PRO A 258 -10.57 18.87 14.95
N GLY A 259 -11.06 19.84 14.16
CA GLY A 259 -10.62 21.23 14.25
C GLY A 259 -11.77 22.21 14.53
N PRO A 260 -11.50 23.53 14.55
CA PRO A 260 -12.51 24.55 14.83
C PRO A 260 -13.67 24.51 13.84
N VAL A 261 -14.91 24.55 14.33
CA VAL A 261 -16.14 24.58 13.48
C VAL A 261 -16.25 25.83 12.60
N THR A 262 -15.43 26.85 12.87
CA THR A 262 -15.29 28.07 12.05
C THR A 262 -14.23 27.93 10.94
N SER A 263 -13.46 26.84 10.90
CA SER A 263 -12.39 26.62 9.91
C SER A 263 -12.90 25.81 8.72
N ALA A 264 -12.71 26.35 7.51
CA ALA A 264 -12.96 25.61 6.26
C ALA A 264 -12.08 24.36 6.15
N LEU A 265 -10.86 24.39 6.72
CA LEU A 265 -9.92 23.26 6.77
C LEU A 265 -10.32 22.17 7.77
N SER A 266 -11.43 22.31 8.50
CA SER A 266 -11.93 21.24 9.40
C SER A 266 -13.16 20.53 8.85
N GLN A 267 -13.79 21.07 7.80
CA GLN A 267 -15.09 20.58 7.30
C GLN A 267 -15.04 19.15 6.75
N GLY A 268 -13.96 18.76 6.07
CA GLY A 268 -13.77 17.39 5.58
C GLY A 268 -13.60 16.38 6.72
N CYS A 269 -12.81 16.74 7.74
CA CYS A 269 -12.68 15.95 8.97
C CYS A 269 -14.02 15.84 9.71
N HIS A 270 -14.78 16.94 9.81
CA HIS A 270 -16.12 16.94 10.44
C HIS A 270 -17.12 16.08 9.67
N SER A 271 -17.13 16.13 8.33
CA SER A 271 -17.96 15.24 7.49
C SER A 271 -17.62 13.77 7.75
N LEU A 272 -16.34 13.39 7.68
CA LEU A 272 -15.90 12.00 7.91
C LEU A 272 -16.33 11.48 9.29
N ILE A 273 -16.23 12.30 10.35
CA ILE A 273 -16.64 11.93 11.71
C ILE A 273 -18.17 11.83 11.81
N ALA A 274 -18.91 12.79 11.25
CA ALA A 274 -20.37 12.84 11.34
C ALA A 274 -21.08 11.73 10.53
N GLU A 275 -20.45 11.28 9.44
CA GLU A 275 -20.89 10.15 8.62
C GLU A 275 -20.60 8.78 9.28
N GLY A 276 -19.76 8.74 10.32
CA GLY A 276 -19.19 7.49 10.85
C GLY A 276 -18.07 6.91 9.96
N SER A 277 -17.72 7.59 8.86
CA SER A 277 -16.65 7.24 7.91
C SER A 277 -15.24 7.30 8.52
N ALA A 278 -15.05 7.96 9.67
CA ALA A 278 -13.79 8.00 10.41
C ALA A 278 -13.99 8.09 11.93
N GLN A 279 -13.07 7.48 12.70
CA GLN A 279 -12.99 7.67 14.13
C GLN A 279 -12.32 9.02 14.47
N LEU A 280 -12.89 9.75 15.43
CA LEU A 280 -12.27 10.96 15.98
C LEU A 280 -11.03 10.58 16.80
N VAL A 281 -9.88 11.19 16.49
CA VAL A 281 -8.63 11.09 17.25
C VAL A 281 -8.04 12.47 17.53
N THR A 282 -7.24 12.60 18.58
CA THR A 282 -6.61 13.89 18.98
C THR A 282 -5.08 13.89 18.91
N GLY A 283 -4.46 12.78 18.54
CA GLY A 283 -3.00 12.58 18.46
C GLY A 283 -2.65 11.10 18.25
N ALA A 284 -1.37 10.78 18.14
CA ALA A 284 -0.90 9.43 17.80
C ALA A 284 -1.42 8.33 18.74
N THR A 285 -1.40 8.56 20.07
CA THR A 285 -1.91 7.59 21.06
C THR A 285 -3.36 7.19 20.77
N GLY A 286 -4.21 8.14 20.35
CA GLY A 286 -5.59 7.86 19.97
C GLY A 286 -5.75 7.03 18.69
N VAL A 287 -4.76 7.09 17.78
CA VAL A 287 -4.69 6.25 16.58
C VAL A 287 -4.22 4.85 16.94
N LEU A 288 -3.18 4.73 17.78
CA LEU A 288 -2.66 3.44 18.25
C LEU A 288 -3.70 2.69 19.12
N ASP A 289 -4.43 3.40 19.97
CA ASP A 289 -5.60 2.88 20.70
C ASP A 289 -6.69 2.36 19.76
N ALA A 290 -6.99 3.10 18.69
CA ALA A 290 -8.03 2.74 17.73
C ALA A 290 -7.65 1.50 16.91
N ILE A 291 -6.38 1.42 16.48
CA ILE A 291 -5.77 0.22 15.89
C ILE A 291 -5.87 -0.96 16.87
N GLY A 292 -5.42 -0.79 18.11
CA GLY A 292 -5.47 -1.83 19.14
C GLY A 292 -6.89 -2.34 19.41
N ARG A 293 -7.89 -1.47 19.39
CA ARG A 293 -9.31 -1.83 19.55
C ARG A 293 -9.89 -2.61 18.36
N GLN A 294 -9.42 -2.36 17.13
CA GLN A 294 -9.80 -3.19 15.97
C GLN A 294 -9.25 -4.61 16.07
N PHE A 295 -8.09 -4.79 16.72
CA PHE A 295 -7.44 -6.09 16.93
C PHE A 295 -7.64 -6.67 18.34
N THR A 296 -8.55 -6.12 19.14
CA THR A 296 -8.85 -6.63 20.49
C THR A 296 -9.76 -7.87 20.40
N PRO A 297 -9.36 -9.04 20.93
CA PRO A 297 -10.23 -10.21 21.00
C PRO A 297 -11.50 -9.93 21.84
N ALA A 298 -12.57 -10.70 21.58
CA ALA A 298 -13.72 -10.70 22.48
C ALA A 298 -13.29 -11.13 23.90
N PRO A 299 -13.94 -10.62 24.97
CA PRO A 299 -13.48 -10.85 26.34
C PRO A 299 -13.39 -12.35 26.67
N ALA A 300 -12.27 -12.73 27.29
CA ALA A 300 -11.80 -14.10 27.31
C ALA A 300 -12.83 -15.13 27.81
N GLY A 301 -13.05 -16.14 26.98
CA GLY A 301 -13.75 -17.36 27.35
C GLY A 301 -12.78 -18.39 27.93
N VAL A 302 -13.19 -19.66 27.88
CA VAL A 302 -12.18 -20.74 27.78
C VAL A 302 -11.68 -20.70 26.34
N PRO A 303 -10.36 -20.60 26.07
CA PRO A 303 -9.85 -20.47 24.72
C PRO A 303 -10.22 -21.72 23.89
N ASN A 304 -10.79 -21.49 22.71
CA ASN A 304 -11.13 -22.54 21.78
C ASN A 304 -9.89 -22.88 20.94
N LEU A 305 -9.69 -24.18 20.70
CA LEU A 305 -8.58 -24.68 19.88
C LEU A 305 -9.00 -24.73 18.40
N TYR A 306 -8.90 -23.60 17.71
CA TYR A 306 -9.30 -23.49 16.32
C TYR A 306 -8.31 -24.20 15.38
N ARG A 307 -8.83 -25.02 14.47
CA ARG A 307 -8.05 -25.69 13.42
C ARG A 307 -7.96 -24.78 12.20
N ILE A 308 -6.77 -24.28 11.91
CA ILE A 308 -6.51 -23.49 10.71
C ILE A 308 -6.37 -24.45 9.52
N VAL A 309 -7.22 -24.26 8.51
CA VAL A 309 -7.13 -24.95 7.22
C VAL A 309 -7.06 -23.88 6.13
N GLY A 310 -5.96 -23.90 5.37
CA GLY A 310 -5.72 -22.97 4.26
C GLY A 310 -5.26 -23.69 3.01
N THR A 311 -5.58 -23.11 1.86
CA THR A 311 -5.04 -23.53 0.57
C THR A 311 -4.22 -22.41 -0.05
N ALA A 312 -2.94 -22.71 -0.29
CA ALA A 312 -2.02 -21.85 -1.00
C ALA A 312 -2.05 -22.16 -2.50
N SER A 313 -1.83 -21.14 -3.34
CA SER A 313 -1.70 -21.35 -4.79
C SER A 313 -0.95 -20.21 -5.48
N TRP A 314 0.26 -20.52 -5.94
CA TRP A 314 0.92 -19.81 -7.04
C TRP A 314 1.93 -20.76 -7.73
N ASP A 315 2.06 -20.64 -9.06
CA ASP A 315 3.27 -20.85 -9.89
C ASP A 315 2.90 -21.04 -11.37
N ASP A 316 3.89 -20.87 -12.28
CA ASP A 316 3.83 -21.10 -13.74
C ASP A 316 2.63 -20.50 -14.52
N GLY A 317 1.93 -19.51 -13.94
CA GLY A 317 0.70 -18.96 -14.52
C GLY A 317 -0.44 -19.98 -14.61
N ARG A 318 -0.40 -21.09 -13.85
CA ARG A 318 -1.43 -22.13 -13.87
C ARG A 318 -1.74 -22.69 -12.48
N TRP A 319 -3.01 -22.54 -12.07
CA TRP A 319 -3.53 -22.98 -10.78
C TRP A 319 -3.17 -24.44 -10.43
N ARG A 320 -2.49 -24.60 -9.29
CA ARG A 320 -2.36 -25.86 -8.56
C ARG A 320 -2.61 -25.58 -7.07
N THR A 321 -3.79 -25.96 -6.59
CA THR A 321 -4.16 -25.82 -5.18
C THR A 321 -3.31 -26.74 -4.31
N ARG A 322 -2.57 -26.17 -3.34
CA ARG A 322 -1.87 -26.94 -2.31
C ARG A 322 -2.50 -26.69 -0.95
N ARG A 323 -2.94 -27.77 -0.29
CA ARG A 323 -3.37 -27.71 1.11
C ARG A 323 -2.16 -27.49 2.03
N LEU A 324 -2.23 -26.49 2.89
CA LEU A 324 -1.25 -26.27 3.95
C LEU A 324 -1.35 -27.36 5.03
N PRO A 325 -0.29 -27.64 5.81
CA PRO A 325 -0.41 -28.46 7.01
C PRO A 325 -1.42 -27.83 7.97
N ASP A 326 -2.41 -28.59 8.42
CA ASP A 326 -3.35 -28.12 9.44
C ASP A 326 -2.57 -27.81 10.73
N PHE A 327 -2.72 -26.59 11.26
CA PHE A 327 -2.18 -26.22 12.56
C PHE A 327 -3.29 -25.66 13.46
N HIS A 328 -3.09 -25.72 14.76
CA HIS A 328 -4.07 -25.27 15.74
C HIS A 328 -3.63 -23.98 16.40
N VAL A 329 -4.59 -23.12 16.71
CA VAL A 329 -4.39 -21.81 17.31
C VAL A 329 -5.38 -21.66 18.46
N GLU A 330 -4.86 -21.36 19.65
CA GLU A 330 -5.70 -20.97 20.79
C GLU A 330 -6.16 -19.52 20.62
N ALA A 331 -7.47 -19.30 20.73
CA ALA A 331 -8.07 -17.97 20.66
C ALA A 331 -9.47 -17.95 21.30
N ASP A 332 -9.93 -16.76 21.68
CA ASP A 332 -11.28 -16.55 22.22
C ASP A 332 -12.37 -16.56 21.13
N THR A 333 -11.99 -16.37 19.86
CA THR A 333 -12.91 -16.32 18.72
C THR A 333 -12.25 -16.79 17.43
N ALA A 334 -13.06 -17.24 16.46
CA ALA A 334 -12.61 -17.54 15.09
C ALA A 334 -11.88 -16.37 14.41
N ARG A 335 -12.24 -15.11 14.73
CA ARG A 335 -11.53 -13.93 14.22
C ARG A 335 -10.14 -13.81 14.84
N SER A 336 -10.02 -13.86 16.17
CA SER A 336 -8.73 -13.85 16.86
C SER A 336 -7.86 -15.06 16.48
N ALA A 337 -8.46 -16.23 16.20
CA ALA A 337 -7.75 -17.38 15.67
C ALA A 337 -7.15 -17.11 14.29
N ALA A 338 -7.91 -16.45 13.41
CA ALA A 338 -7.42 -16.04 12.10
C ALA A 338 -6.34 -14.94 12.20
N ASP A 339 -6.47 -13.98 13.14
CA ASP A 339 -5.47 -12.94 13.36
C ASP A 339 -4.17 -13.48 14.00
N HIS A 340 -4.26 -14.46 14.91
CA HIS A 340 -3.11 -15.21 15.43
C HIS A 340 -2.49 -16.12 14.36
N ALA A 341 -3.30 -16.82 13.54
CA ALA A 341 -2.81 -17.58 12.40
C ALA A 341 -2.09 -16.68 11.40
N TYR A 342 -2.59 -15.47 11.19
CA TYR A 342 -1.97 -14.41 10.40
C TYR A 342 -0.67 -13.88 11.04
N GLN A 343 -0.56 -13.78 12.37
CA GLN A 343 0.71 -13.46 13.05
C GLN A 343 1.80 -14.54 12.83
N VAL A 344 1.41 -15.80 12.58
CA VAL A 344 2.30 -16.89 12.20
C VAL A 344 2.70 -16.83 10.70
N VAL A 345 2.17 -15.85 9.93
CA VAL A 345 2.04 -15.93 8.46
C VAL A 345 2.43 -14.64 7.70
N PHE A 346 1.77 -13.49 7.95
CA PHE A 346 1.93 -12.13 7.39
C PHE A 346 2.12 -12.00 5.85
N ALA A 347 1.33 -11.22 5.09
CA ALA A 347 0.46 -10.06 5.38
C ALA A 347 -0.57 -9.89 4.21
N ALA A 348 -1.45 -8.88 4.13
CA ALA A 348 -1.80 -7.78 5.04
C ALA A 348 -3.33 -7.74 5.30
N ASN A 349 -3.96 -6.56 5.33
CA ASN A 349 -5.36 -6.41 5.77
C ASN A 349 -6.36 -7.04 4.77
N PRO A 350 -7.11 -8.09 5.14
CA PRO A 350 -7.95 -8.84 4.22
C PRO A 350 -9.30 -8.17 3.94
N GLN A 351 -9.78 -8.25 2.69
CA GLN A 351 -11.20 -8.05 2.38
C GLN A 351 -12.01 -9.23 2.92
N ALA A 352 -12.42 -9.17 4.19
CA ALA A 352 -13.22 -10.22 4.80
C ALA A 352 -14.62 -10.34 4.15
N ARG A 353 -14.96 -11.53 3.66
CA ARG A 353 -16.31 -11.86 3.17
C ARG A 353 -16.82 -13.13 3.88
N GLY A 354 -17.37 -12.95 5.07
CA GLY A 354 -17.78 -14.06 5.94
C GLY A 354 -16.58 -14.72 6.62
N ASN A 355 -16.56 -16.05 6.67
CA ASN A 355 -15.54 -16.84 7.38
C ASN A 355 -14.20 -17.03 6.62
N THR A 356 -14.03 -16.35 5.48
CA THR A 356 -12.91 -16.57 4.55
C THR A 356 -12.12 -15.28 4.34
N LEU A 357 -10.78 -15.42 4.33
CA LEU A 357 -9.80 -14.35 4.26
C LEU A 357 -8.71 -14.70 3.24
N THR A 358 -8.14 -13.68 2.59
CA THR A 358 -6.96 -13.84 1.71
C THR A 358 -5.75 -13.15 2.34
N CYS A 359 -4.63 -13.86 2.45
CA CYS A 359 -3.37 -13.36 3.03
C CYS A 359 -2.15 -14.04 2.38
N GLY A 360 -0.99 -13.36 2.37
CA GLY A 360 0.28 -13.98 2.01
C GLY A 360 0.88 -14.79 3.16
N VAL A 361 1.51 -15.94 2.85
CA VAL A 361 2.44 -16.68 3.73
C VAL A 361 3.85 -16.61 3.16
N PHE A 362 4.86 -16.79 4.02
CA PHE A 362 6.11 -17.42 3.58
C PHE A 362 6.02 -18.95 3.74
N GLY A 363 6.03 -19.67 2.62
CA GLY A 363 6.11 -21.12 2.60
C GLY A 363 7.46 -21.64 3.12
N PRO A 364 7.57 -22.92 3.52
CA PRO A 364 8.78 -23.48 4.17
C PRO A 364 10.05 -23.51 3.28
N ASN A 365 9.94 -23.13 2.01
CA ASN A 365 11.06 -22.95 1.08
C ASN A 365 11.57 -21.49 1.00
N GLY A 366 10.95 -20.55 1.73
CA GLY A 366 11.23 -19.11 1.62
C GLY A 366 10.54 -18.41 0.43
N VAL A 367 9.52 -19.05 -0.16
CA VAL A 367 8.69 -18.51 -1.24
C VAL A 367 7.48 -17.78 -0.63
N TYR A 368 7.08 -16.65 -1.21
CA TYR A 368 5.90 -15.90 -0.78
C TYR A 368 4.67 -16.36 -1.58
N GLU A 369 3.69 -16.96 -0.91
CA GLU A 369 2.52 -17.59 -1.52
C GLU A 369 1.22 -16.89 -1.07
N ALA A 370 0.30 -16.60 -1.98
CA ALA A 370 -1.04 -16.15 -1.62
C ALA A 370 -1.91 -17.34 -1.16
N VAL A 371 -2.65 -17.15 -0.06
CA VAL A 371 -3.42 -18.19 0.62
C VAL A 371 -4.83 -17.70 0.89
N GLU A 372 -5.80 -18.58 0.64
CA GLU A 372 -7.16 -18.42 1.14
C GLU A 372 -7.31 -19.26 2.43
N VAL A 373 -7.60 -18.58 3.53
CA VAL A 373 -7.78 -19.15 4.87
C VAL A 373 -9.26 -19.09 5.22
N SER A 374 -9.85 -20.22 5.57
CA SER A 374 -11.24 -20.31 6.01
C SER A 374 -11.30 -20.84 7.44
N CYS A 375 -12.08 -20.18 8.29
CA CYS A 375 -12.26 -20.58 9.68
C CYS A 375 -13.60 -21.30 9.89
N THR A 376 -13.54 -22.50 10.49
CA THR A 376 -14.68 -23.34 10.85
C THR A 376 -14.60 -23.68 12.32
N ASP A 377 -15.75 -23.73 12.99
CA ASP A 377 -15.90 -24.30 14.34
C ASP A 377 -15.64 -25.83 14.36
#